data_AF-A0A151BNM3-F1
#
_entry.id   AF-A0A151BNM3-F1
#
_cell.length_a   1.000
_cell.length_b   1.000
_cell.length_c   1.000
_cell.angle_alpha   90.00
_cell.angle_beta   90.00
_cell.angle_gamma   90.00
#
_symmetry.space_group_name_H-M   'P 1'
#
loop_
_entity.id
_entity.type
_entity.pdbx_description
1 polymer ?
#
loop_
_entity_poly.entity_id
_entity_poly.type
_entity_poly.pdbx_seq_one_letter_code
_entity_poly.pdbx_strand_id
1 'polypeptide(L)'
;MIEFETAQRVLEIGGVRVGGQPGELPTVLIGSIFHRGHRIVHDAKRGIFDRKRAERLIRVQEEMSLKTGNPHMLDVVGETAEALTRYIDFVSEVTECPFLVNGTSAAVRVSAARHAVETGR
;
A
#
# COMPACT_ATOMS: atom_id res chain seq x y z
N MET A 1 30.00 3.43 3.52
CA MET A 1 28.60 2.97 3.63
C MET A 1 28.52 2.15 4.90
N ILE A 2 27.45 2.27 5.69
CA ILE A 2 27.33 1.48 6.93
C ILE A 2 27.13 0.02 6.53
N GLU A 3 27.80 -0.91 7.22
CA GLU A 3 27.62 -2.34 7.06
C GLU A 3 27.17 -2.92 8.39
N PHE A 4 26.10 -3.71 8.38
CA PHE A 4 25.61 -4.36 9.60
C PHE A 4 26.31 -5.70 9.81
N GLU A 5 26.81 -5.95 11.02
CA GLU A 5 27.41 -7.25 11.39
C GLU A 5 26.36 -8.38 11.42
N THR A 6 25.12 -8.04 11.76
CA THR A 6 24.01 -9.02 11.73
C THR A 6 23.62 -9.29 10.28
N ALA A 7 23.55 -10.59 9.93
CA ALA A 7 23.11 -11.03 8.61
C ALA A 7 21.72 -10.47 8.29
N GLN A 8 21.65 -9.64 7.23
CA GLN A 8 20.39 -9.07 6.76
C GLN A 8 19.61 -10.09 5.93
N ARG A 9 18.28 -9.96 5.95
CA ARG A 9 17.39 -10.78 5.15
C ARG A 9 16.79 -9.95 4.04
N VAL A 10 16.66 -10.54 2.86
CA VAL A 10 15.85 -10.00 1.77
C VAL A 10 14.56 -10.80 1.70
N LEU A 11 13.43 -10.10 1.73
CA LEU A 11 12.09 -10.67 1.55
C LEU A 11 11.57 -10.24 0.19
N GLU A 12 10.84 -11.13 -0.49
CA GLU A 12 10.11 -10.83 -1.71
C GLU A 12 8.61 -10.85 -1.42
N ILE A 13 7.94 -9.73 -1.69
CA ILE A 13 6.52 -9.50 -1.38
C ILE A 13 5.87 -8.98 -2.65
N GLY A 14 5.03 -9.80 -3.29
CA GLY A 14 4.36 -9.44 -4.56
C GLY A 14 5.32 -8.85 -5.61
N GLY A 15 6.49 -9.48 -5.80
CA GLY A 15 7.53 -9.04 -6.74
C GLY A 15 8.42 -7.89 -6.24
N VAL A 16 8.16 -7.31 -5.07
CA VAL A 16 9.00 -6.27 -4.47
C VAL A 16 9.97 -6.87 -3.46
N ARG A 17 11.27 -6.63 -3.65
CA ARG A 17 12.33 -7.06 -2.74
C ARG A 17 12.64 -5.98 -1.68
N VAL A 18 12.63 -6.35 -0.40
CA VAL A 18 12.86 -5.45 0.74
C VAL A 18 13.91 -6.06 1.68
N GLY A 19 14.82 -5.23 2.19
CA GLY A 19 15.86 -5.61 3.15
C GLY A 19 17.26 -5.58 2.53
N GLY A 20 18.15 -6.46 3.01
CA GLY A 20 19.54 -6.52 2.57
C GLY A 20 20.47 -5.51 3.24
N GLN A 21 21.75 -5.55 2.90
CA GLN A 21 22.74 -4.57 3.36
C GLN A 21 22.49 -3.19 2.71
N PRO A 22 22.91 -2.09 3.35
CA PRO A 22 22.89 -0.78 2.70
C PRO A 22 23.60 -0.83 1.35
N GLY A 23 22.95 -0.32 0.30
CA GLY A 23 23.46 -0.35 -1.08
C GLY A 23 23.17 -1.61 -1.89
N GLU A 24 22.65 -2.68 -1.29
CA GLU A 24 22.30 -3.93 -1.98
C GLU A 24 21.03 -3.77 -2.83
N LEU A 25 20.01 -3.11 -2.28
CA LEU A 25 18.73 -2.86 -2.93
C LEU A 25 18.35 -1.38 -2.84
N PRO A 26 17.64 -0.82 -3.84
CA PRO A 26 17.05 0.51 -3.72
C PRO A 26 16.03 0.56 -2.58
N THR A 27 15.89 1.73 -1.95
CA THR A 27 14.87 1.93 -0.91
C THR A 27 13.48 1.74 -1.48
N VAL A 28 12.65 0.95 -0.80
CA VAL A 28 11.23 0.82 -1.13
C VAL A 28 10.46 1.99 -0.54
N LEU A 29 9.64 2.65 -1.36
CA LEU A 29 8.81 3.79 -0.96
C LEU A 29 7.35 3.35 -0.83
N ILE A 30 6.73 3.66 0.31
CA ILE A 30 5.34 3.28 0.60
C ILE A 30 4.49 4.54 0.68
N GLY A 31 3.64 4.76 -0.32
CA GLY A 31 2.76 5.92 -0.39
C GLY A 31 1.41 5.65 0.25
N SER A 32 0.98 6.49 1.20
CA SER A 32 -0.33 6.36 1.82
C SER A 32 -1.45 6.90 0.94
N ILE A 33 -2.56 6.18 0.86
CA ILE A 33 -3.79 6.58 0.17
C ILE A 33 -5.00 6.43 1.11
N PHE A 34 -6.03 7.24 0.88
CA PHE A 34 -7.27 7.32 1.70
C PHE A 34 -7.12 7.67 3.19
N HIS A 35 -5.92 8.08 3.63
CA HIS A 35 -5.68 8.53 5.00
C HIS A 35 -6.62 9.68 5.43
N ARG A 36 -6.74 9.89 6.74
CA ARG A 36 -7.57 10.97 7.30
C ARG A 36 -7.17 12.32 6.70
N GLY A 37 -8.17 13.08 6.24
CA GLY A 37 -7.98 14.38 5.60
C GLY A 37 -7.56 14.33 4.12
N HIS A 38 -7.45 13.14 3.52
CA HIS A 38 -7.16 13.01 2.10
C HIS A 38 -8.33 13.57 1.27
N ARG A 39 -8.07 14.64 0.52
CA ARG A 39 -9.06 15.43 -0.24
C ARG A 39 -9.84 14.66 -1.32
N ILE A 40 -9.40 13.46 -1.67
CA ILE A 40 -10.10 12.60 -2.63
C ILE A 40 -11.21 11.77 -1.96
N VAL A 41 -11.22 11.68 -0.62
CA VAL A 41 -12.23 10.95 0.15
C VAL A 41 -13.36 11.88 0.51
N HIS A 42 -14.58 11.53 0.08
CA HIS A 42 -15.81 12.28 0.36
C HIS A 42 -16.52 11.78 1.62
N ASP A 43 -16.45 10.47 1.89
CA ASP A 43 -16.96 9.86 3.12
C ASP A 43 -16.00 8.77 3.60
N ALA A 44 -15.25 9.06 4.67
CA ALA A 44 -14.25 8.15 5.22
C ALA A 44 -14.85 6.94 5.94
N LYS A 45 -16.11 7.02 6.38
CA LYS A 45 -16.78 5.90 7.08
C LYS A 45 -17.35 4.89 6.10
N ARG A 46 -17.85 5.37 4.95
CA ARG A 46 -18.45 4.54 3.90
C ARG A 46 -17.49 4.20 2.76
N GLY A 47 -16.27 4.72 2.79
CA GLY A 47 -15.30 4.52 1.71
C GLY A 47 -15.75 5.12 0.38
N ILE A 48 -16.31 6.34 0.39
CA ILE A 48 -16.72 7.05 -0.83
C ILE A 48 -15.61 8.03 -1.19
N PHE A 49 -15.08 7.93 -2.41
CA PHE A 49 -13.93 8.70 -2.88
C PHE A 49 -13.96 8.91 -4.39
N ASP A 50 -13.15 9.85 -4.87
CA ASP A 50 -12.92 10.10 -6.29
C ASP A 50 -11.95 9.04 -6.86
N ARG A 51 -12.53 8.02 -7.51
CA ARG A 51 -11.79 6.91 -8.13
C ARG A 51 -10.77 7.39 -9.17
N LYS A 52 -11.10 8.40 -9.99
CA LYS A 52 -10.19 8.89 -11.04
C LYS A 52 -8.97 9.58 -10.44
N ARG A 53 -9.17 10.38 -9.40
CA ARG A 53 -8.05 11.02 -8.69
C ARG A 53 -7.20 9.99 -7.95
N ALA A 54 -7.83 8.99 -7.33
CA ALA A 54 -7.12 7.90 -6.65
C ALA A 54 -6.24 7.11 -7.64
N GLU A 55 -6.80 6.70 -8.78
CA GLU A 55 -6.06 5.99 -9.84
C GLU A 55 -4.89 6.84 -10.35
N ARG A 56 -5.13 8.14 -10.60
CA ARG A 56 -4.05 9.05 -11.01
C ARG A 56 -2.90 9.09 -10.01
N LEU A 57 -3.17 9.10 -8.70
CA LEU A 57 -2.11 9.10 -7.68
C LEU A 57 -1.30 7.79 -7.70
N ILE A 58 -1.97 6.65 -7.87
CA ILE A 58 -1.31 5.34 -7.99
C ILE A 58 -0.41 5.31 -9.23
N ARG A 59 -0.92 5.77 -10.39
CA ARG A 59 -0.11 5.85 -11.63
C ARG A 59 1.08 6.78 -11.50
N VAL A 60 0.96 7.89 -10.79
CA VAL A 60 2.10 8.79 -10.52
C VAL A 60 3.17 8.07 -9.69
N GLN A 61 2.77 7.27 -8.71
CA GLN A 61 3.73 6.50 -7.92
C GLN A 61 4.44 5.43 -8.76
N GLU A 62 3.71 4.72 -9.63
CA GLU A 62 4.28 3.77 -10.59
C GLU A 62 5.26 4.46 -11.55
N GLU A 63 4.89 5.62 -12.11
CA GLU A 63 5.75 6.41 -12.98
C GLU A 63 7.04 6.85 -12.27
N MET A 64 6.93 7.30 -11.01
CA MET A 64 8.11 7.68 -10.21
C MET A 64 8.99 6.48 -9.88
N SER A 65 8.40 5.31 -9.61
CA SER A 65 9.12 4.07 -9.40
C SER A 65 9.97 3.71 -10.63
N LEU A 66 9.39 3.78 -11.82
CA LEU A 66 10.10 3.54 -13.09
C LEU A 66 11.23 4.54 -13.33
N LYS A 67 11.02 5.83 -13.02
CA LYS A 67 12.02 6.88 -13.25
C LYS A 67 13.20 6.83 -12.29
N THR A 68 12.95 6.45 -11.04
CA THR A 68 13.95 6.51 -9.96
C THR A 68 14.62 5.16 -9.71
N GLY A 69 13.99 4.06 -10.12
CA GLY A 69 14.41 2.71 -9.79
C GLY A 69 14.05 2.29 -8.36
N ASN A 70 13.40 3.15 -7.56
CA ASN A 70 12.88 2.79 -6.25
C ASN A 70 11.61 1.93 -6.41
N PRO A 71 11.57 0.68 -5.91
CA PRO A 71 10.34 -0.08 -5.84
C PRO A 71 9.33 0.62 -4.94
N HIS A 72 8.05 0.26 -5.10
CA HIS A 72 6.98 0.91 -4.37
C HIS A 72 5.94 -0.08 -3.87
N MET A 73 5.26 0.32 -2.80
CA MET A 73 4.06 -0.34 -2.27
C MET A 73 3.05 0.74 -1.88
N LEU A 74 1.81 0.36 -1.59
CA LEU A 74 0.79 1.28 -1.09
C LEU A 74 0.50 1.06 0.39
N ASP A 75 0.23 2.14 1.11
CA ASP A 75 -0.35 2.09 2.44
C ASP A 75 -1.84 2.47 2.35
N VAL A 76 -2.72 1.46 2.40
CA VAL A 76 -4.16 1.63 2.20
C VAL A 76 -4.81 1.84 3.56
N VAL A 77 -5.19 3.10 3.83
CA VAL A 77 -5.66 3.52 5.15
C VAL A 77 -7.18 3.58 5.21
N GLY A 78 -7.79 3.02 6.25
CA GLY A 78 -9.24 3.04 6.44
C GLY A 78 -9.68 3.15 7.90
N GLU A 79 -10.74 3.93 8.16
CA GLU A 79 -11.28 4.14 9.50
C GLU A 79 -12.27 3.04 9.93
N THR A 80 -12.95 2.42 8.97
CA THR A 80 -13.96 1.37 9.19
C THR A 80 -13.65 0.16 8.32
N ALA A 81 -14.19 -1.01 8.70
CA ALA A 81 -14.06 -2.22 7.90
C ALA A 81 -14.68 -2.04 6.51
N GLU A 82 -15.88 -1.42 6.43
CA GLU A 82 -16.54 -1.13 5.15
C GLU A 82 -15.67 -0.27 4.23
N ALA A 83 -15.11 0.83 4.74
CA ALA A 83 -14.29 1.71 3.93
C ALA A 83 -13.00 1.02 3.48
N LEU A 84 -12.29 0.35 4.40
CA LEU A 84 -11.02 -0.31 4.09
C LEU A 84 -11.19 -1.44 3.07
N THR A 85 -12.26 -2.24 3.18
CA THR A 85 -12.61 -3.26 2.20
C THR A 85 -12.83 -2.65 0.80
N ARG A 86 -13.62 -1.58 0.69
CA ARG A 86 -13.83 -0.89 -0.59
C ARG A 86 -12.55 -0.31 -1.19
N TYR A 87 -11.66 0.20 -0.34
CA TYR A 87 -10.38 0.74 -0.78
C TYR A 87 -9.44 -0.34 -1.29
N ILE A 88 -9.30 -1.44 -0.55
CA ILE A 88 -8.54 -2.62 -1.00
C ILE A 88 -9.10 -3.09 -2.34
N ASP A 89 -10.43 -3.18 -2.45
CA ASP A 89 -11.04 -3.68 -3.67
C ASP A 89 -10.71 -2.83 -4.89
N PHE A 90 -10.73 -1.51 -4.72
CA PHE A 90 -10.33 -0.58 -5.77
C PHE A 90 -8.84 -0.64 -6.07
N VAL A 91 -7.98 -0.71 -5.05
CA VAL A 91 -6.52 -0.74 -5.25
C VAL A 91 -6.12 -1.97 -6.06
N SER A 92 -6.66 -3.15 -5.73
CA SER A 92 -6.42 -4.38 -6.46
C SER A 92 -7.01 -4.40 -7.88
N GLU A 93 -7.96 -3.53 -8.21
CA GLU A 93 -8.44 -3.35 -9.60
C GLU A 93 -7.49 -2.49 -10.43
N VAL A 94 -6.71 -1.62 -9.79
CA VAL A 94 -5.91 -0.59 -10.46
C VAL A 94 -4.45 -1.00 -10.60
N THR A 95 -3.90 -1.71 -9.62
CA THR A 95 -2.48 -2.04 -9.56
C THR A 95 -2.23 -3.41 -8.92
N GLU A 96 -1.16 -4.05 -9.38
CA GLU A 96 -0.64 -5.30 -8.82
C GLU A 96 0.43 -5.05 -7.73
N CYS A 97 0.74 -3.77 -7.42
CA CYS A 97 1.76 -3.48 -6.42
C CYS A 97 1.29 -3.95 -5.03
N PRO A 98 2.20 -4.48 -4.18
CA PRO A 98 1.83 -4.87 -2.83
C PRO A 98 1.30 -3.69 -2.02
N PHE A 99 0.43 -3.98 -1.06
CA PHE A 99 -0.13 -2.96 -0.18
C PHE A 99 -0.26 -3.40 1.27
N LEU A 100 -0.27 -2.42 2.17
CA LEU A 100 -0.50 -2.59 3.59
C LEU A 100 -1.99 -2.39 3.90
N VAL A 101 -2.55 -3.29 4.72
CA VAL A 101 -3.93 -3.18 5.23
C VAL A 101 -3.92 -2.36 6.53
N ASN A 102 -4.09 -1.04 6.40
CA ASN A 102 -3.91 -0.10 7.50
C ASN A 102 -5.24 0.42 8.06
N GLY A 103 -5.79 -0.36 9.00
CA GLY A 103 -6.99 0.00 9.77
C GLY A 103 -6.65 0.69 11.09
N THR A 104 -7.48 1.66 11.49
CA THR A 104 -7.35 2.41 12.77
C THR A 104 -7.45 1.54 14.03
N SER A 105 -8.07 0.36 13.94
CA SER A 105 -8.17 -0.61 15.03
C SER A 105 -7.84 -2.03 14.56
N ALA A 106 -7.51 -2.91 15.51
CA ALA A 106 -7.23 -4.31 15.22
C ALA A 106 -8.43 -5.02 14.57
N ALA A 107 -9.66 -4.75 15.03
CA ALA A 107 -10.87 -5.33 14.47
C ALA A 107 -11.07 -4.95 13.00
N VAL A 108 -10.83 -3.67 12.65
CA VAL A 108 -10.89 -3.20 11.25
C VAL A 108 -9.85 -3.90 10.39
N ARG A 109 -8.59 -4.01 10.87
CA ARG A 109 -7.52 -4.71 10.15
C ARG A 109 -7.83 -6.18 9.91
N VAL A 110 -8.31 -6.89 10.94
CA VAL A 110 -8.64 -8.32 10.83
C VAL A 110 -9.77 -8.54 9.84
N SER A 111 -10.82 -7.72 9.88
CA SER A 111 -11.94 -7.82 8.94
C SER A 111 -11.50 -7.61 7.50
N ALA A 112 -10.72 -6.55 7.24
CA ALA A 112 -10.25 -6.23 5.90
C ALA A 112 -9.22 -7.25 5.37
N ALA A 113 -8.32 -7.75 6.23
CA ALA A 113 -7.36 -8.78 5.85
C ALA A 113 -8.04 -10.10 5.48
N ARG A 114 -9.11 -10.49 6.20
CA ARG A 114 -9.92 -11.67 5.83
C ARG A 114 -10.55 -11.50 4.44
N HIS A 115 -11.12 -10.32 4.18
CA HIS A 115 -11.69 -10.00 2.87
C HIS A 115 -10.64 -10.11 1.73
N ALA A 116 -9.44 -9.57 1.93
CA ALA A 116 -8.35 -9.68 0.95
C ALA A 116 -8.02 -11.15 0.64
N VAL A 117 -7.85 -11.97 1.68
CA VAL A 117 -7.59 -13.42 1.53
C VAL A 117 -8.74 -14.14 0.80
N GLU A 118 -10.00 -13.83 1.15
CA GLU A 118 -11.19 -14.46 0.55
C GLU A 118 -11.36 -14.11 -0.93
N THR A 119 -10.92 -12.91 -1.33
CA THR A 119 -11.03 -12.43 -2.72
C THR A 119 -9.81 -12.78 -3.58
N GLY A 120 -8.81 -13.45 -3.02
CA GLY A 120 -7.57 -13.81 -3.70
C GLY A 120 -6.69 -12.61 -4.05
N ARG A 121 -6.79 -11.55 -3.24
CA ARG A 121 -6.12 -10.26 -3.41
C ARG A 121 -5.01 -10.05 -2.38
#